data_AF-X1JU45-F1
#
_entry.id   AF-X1JU45-F1
#
_cell.length_a   1.000
_cell.length_b   1.000
_cell.length_c   1.000
_cell.angle_alpha   90.00
_cell.angle_beta   90.00
_cell.angle_gamma   90.00
#
_symmetry.space_group_name_H-M   'P 1'
#
loop_
_entity.id
_entity.type
_entity.pdbx_description
1 polymer ?
#
loop_
_entity_poly.entity_id
_entity_poly.type
_entity_poly.pdbx_seq_one_letter_code
_entity_poly.pdbx_strand_id
1 'polypeptide(L)'
;VQIPIAKFEDIKLKKSKSIMEQFRGFPAKMQFTPLPNLFFSNLLPQISDIIELKTTLHILWALYHKRGYPRFITYGELLGNTSLMSSLKEAAKPAGEALRQALEMATRRGTILHIVLDKDGVPADIYFLNTKSDRQVM
;
A
#
# COMPACT_ATOMS: atom_id res chain seq x y z
N VAL A 1 -38.96 38.50 -3.82
CA VAL A 1 -37.61 38.76 -4.38
C VAL A 1 -37.02 37.42 -4.76
N GLN A 2 -37.02 37.09 -6.06
CA GLN A 2 -36.58 35.79 -6.57
C GLN A 2 -35.04 35.78 -6.58
N ILE A 3 -34.42 34.98 -5.72
CA ILE A 3 -32.98 34.72 -5.82
C ILE A 3 -32.78 33.89 -7.09
N PRO A 4 -31.94 34.30 -8.06
CA PRO A 4 -31.78 33.58 -9.31
C PRO A 4 -31.15 32.20 -9.06
N ILE A 5 -31.80 31.18 -9.63
CA ILE A 5 -31.47 29.75 -9.51
C ILE A 5 -30.02 29.44 -9.92
N ALA A 6 -29.43 30.27 -10.79
CA ALA A 6 -28.03 30.18 -11.21
C ALA A 6 -27.01 30.25 -10.05
N LYS A 7 -27.31 30.97 -8.95
CA LYS A 7 -26.40 31.03 -7.80
C LYS A 7 -26.33 29.72 -7.00
N PHE A 8 -27.38 28.88 -7.06
CA PHE A 8 -27.41 27.63 -6.29
C PHE A 8 -26.63 26.49 -6.96
N GLU A 9 -26.57 26.44 -8.29
CA GLU A 9 -25.76 25.46 -9.04
C GLU A 9 -24.25 25.75 -8.90
N ASP A 10 -23.86 27.03 -8.95
CA ASP A 10 -22.46 27.44 -8.73
C ASP A 10 -21.95 27.12 -7.31
N ILE A 11 -22.83 27.19 -6.30
CA ILE A 11 -22.52 26.81 -4.92
C ILE A 11 -22.40 25.29 -4.76
N LYS A 12 -23.16 24.52 -5.55
CA LYS A 12 -23.13 23.04 -5.52
C LYS A 12 -21.92 22.49 -6.29
N LEU A 13 -21.49 23.13 -7.38
CA LEU A 13 -20.27 22.78 -8.11
C LEU A 13 -18.98 23.10 -7.31
N LYS A 14 -18.98 24.13 -6.46
CA LYS A 14 -17.83 24.44 -5.59
C LYS A 14 -17.60 23.44 -4.45
N LYS A 15 -18.56 22.56 -4.13
CA LYS A 15 -18.45 21.56 -3.06
C LYS A 15 -18.04 20.15 -3.52
N SER A 16 -17.80 19.94 -4.82
CA SER A 16 -17.47 18.62 -5.40
C SER A 16 -16.11 18.57 -6.10
N LYS A 17 -15.19 19.46 -5.74
CA LYS A 17 -13.78 19.22 -6.00
C LYS A 17 -13.14 19.02 -4.64
N SER A 18 -12.88 17.77 -4.27
CA SER A 18 -11.86 17.50 -3.26
C SER A 18 -10.66 18.31 -3.67
N ILE A 19 -10.38 19.40 -2.94
CA ILE A 19 -9.14 20.14 -3.11
C ILE A 19 -8.10 19.14 -2.63
N MET A 20 -7.54 18.34 -3.53
CA MET A 20 -6.35 17.56 -3.20
C MET A 20 -5.34 18.58 -2.70
N GLU A 21 -5.01 18.50 -1.41
CA GLU A 21 -3.96 19.34 -0.87
C GLU A 21 -2.70 19.07 -1.68
N GLN A 22 -2.21 20.10 -2.36
CA GLN A 22 -1.04 19.99 -3.21
C GLN A 22 0.14 19.54 -2.36
N PHE A 23 0.85 18.50 -2.81
CA PHE A 23 2.08 18.04 -2.17
C PHE A 23 3.10 19.20 -2.12
N ARG A 24 3.50 19.61 -0.92
CA ARG A 24 4.34 20.80 -0.69
C ARG A 24 5.85 20.54 -0.77
N GLY A 25 6.24 19.37 -1.27
CA GLY A 25 7.63 18.93 -1.32
C GLY A 25 8.08 18.21 -0.04
N PHE A 26 9.36 17.86 0.00
CA PHE A 26 9.99 17.14 1.12
C PHE A 26 10.70 18.10 2.08
N PRO A 27 10.63 17.86 3.41
CA PRO A 27 11.34 18.69 4.39
C PRO A 27 12.84 18.42 4.38
N ALA A 28 13.64 19.39 4.84
CA ALA A 28 15.11 19.28 4.88
C ALA A 28 15.64 18.15 5.78
N LYS A 29 14.90 17.79 6.84
CA LYS A 29 15.20 16.65 7.72
C LYS A 29 14.10 15.61 7.57
N MET A 30 14.43 14.48 6.94
CA MET A 30 13.49 13.37 6.73
C MET A 30 14.17 12.01 6.93
N GLN A 31 13.36 11.00 7.21
CA GLN A 31 13.78 9.61 7.22
C GLN A 31 13.75 9.05 5.80
N PHE A 32 14.72 8.19 5.49
CA PHE A 32 14.80 7.53 4.20
C PHE A 32 14.50 6.05 4.34
N THR A 33 13.83 5.50 3.34
CA THR A 33 13.58 4.07 3.22
C THR A 33 14.45 3.53 2.11
N PRO A 34 15.41 2.64 2.40
CA PRO A 34 16.24 2.08 1.35
C PRO A 34 15.38 1.21 0.43
N LEU A 35 15.57 1.37 -0.88
CA LEU A 35 15.07 0.42 -1.87
C LEU A 35 16.28 -0.24 -2.53
N PRO A 36 16.31 -1.59 -2.64
CA PRO A 36 17.40 -2.27 -3.35
C PRO A 36 17.48 -1.81 -4.80
N ASN A 37 18.69 -1.73 -5.39
CA ASN A 37 18.82 -1.40 -6.82
C ASN A 37 18.04 -2.36 -7.73
N LEU A 38 17.96 -3.64 -7.33
CA LEU A 38 17.14 -4.65 -8.01
C LEU A 38 15.65 -4.30 -8.07
N PHE A 39 15.16 -3.46 -7.14
CA PHE A 39 13.80 -2.92 -7.23
C PHE A 39 13.63 -2.17 -8.56
N PHE A 40 14.54 -1.25 -8.87
CA PHE A 40 14.43 -0.42 -10.07
C PHE A 40 14.82 -1.17 -11.35
N SER A 41 15.88 -1.99 -11.31
CA SER A 41 16.39 -2.65 -12.51
C SER A 41 15.59 -3.87 -12.94
N ASN A 42 14.94 -4.58 -12.02
CA ASN A 42 14.30 -5.87 -12.31
C ASN A 42 12.84 -5.90 -11.91
N LEU A 43 12.49 -5.48 -10.70
CA LEU A 43 11.15 -5.67 -10.16
C LEU A 43 10.15 -4.64 -10.71
N LEU A 44 10.46 -3.35 -10.63
CA LEU A 44 9.60 -2.25 -11.06
C LEU A 44 9.13 -2.39 -12.52
N PRO A 45 9.99 -2.75 -13.50
CA PRO A 45 9.54 -2.95 -14.89
C PRO A 45 8.50 -4.06 -15.08
N GLN A 46 8.41 -5.01 -14.14
CA GLN A 46 7.46 -6.11 -14.21
C GLN A 46 6.12 -5.78 -13.53
N ILE A 47 6.09 -4.75 -12.67
CA ILE A 47 4.87 -4.31 -11.99
C ILE A 47 4.11 -3.37 -12.91
N SER A 48 2.94 -3.82 -13.37
CA SER A 48 2.07 -3.03 -14.26
C SER A 48 0.89 -2.40 -13.54
N ASP A 49 0.55 -2.90 -12.34
CA ASP A 49 -0.60 -2.45 -11.59
C ASP A 49 -0.18 -1.44 -10.50
N ILE A 50 -0.89 -0.30 -10.43
CA ILE A 50 -0.55 0.77 -9.49
C ILE A 50 -0.86 0.40 -8.04
N ILE A 51 -1.86 -0.44 -7.79
CA ILE A 51 -2.22 -0.93 -6.45
C ILE A 51 -1.17 -1.95 -5.99
N GLU A 52 -0.69 -2.82 -6.89
CA GLU A 52 0.46 -3.69 -6.64
C GLU A 52 1.71 -2.88 -6.25
N LEU A 53 2.02 -1.82 -7.02
CA LEU A 53 3.18 -0.97 -6.76
C LEU A 53 3.10 -0.28 -5.39
N LYS A 54 1.97 0.39 -5.11
CA LYS A 54 1.74 1.09 -3.83
C LYS A 54 1.85 0.11 -2.65
N THR A 55 1.24 -1.06 -2.77
CA THR A 55 1.28 -2.11 -1.74
C THR A 55 2.71 -2.62 -1.54
N THR A 56 3.44 -2.91 -2.62
CA THR A 56 4.82 -3.41 -2.56
C THR A 56 5.76 -2.40 -1.88
N LEU A 57 5.68 -1.13 -2.25
CA LEU A 57 6.48 -0.07 -1.62
C LEU A 57 6.18 0.05 -0.12
N HIS A 58 4.91 -0.09 0.26
CA HIS A 58 4.50 -0.04 1.66
C HIS A 58 5.02 -1.23 2.46
N ILE A 59 5.00 -2.44 1.89
CA ILE A 59 5.58 -3.63 2.53
C ILE A 59 7.09 -3.45 2.73
N LEU A 60 7.82 -2.99 1.71
CA LEU A 60 9.26 -2.73 1.81
C LEU A 60 9.55 -1.71 2.92
N TRP A 61 8.80 -0.60 2.93
CA TRP A 61 8.86 0.39 4.01
C TRP A 61 8.65 -0.25 5.38
N ALA A 62 7.56 -0.97 5.59
CA ALA A 62 7.25 -1.55 6.88
C ALA A 62 8.30 -2.57 7.35
N LEU A 63 8.78 -3.44 6.44
CA LEU A 63 9.79 -4.45 6.76
C LEU A 63 11.15 -3.84 7.08
N TYR A 64 11.57 -2.78 6.39
CA TYR A 64 12.83 -2.09 6.71
C TYR A 64 12.81 -1.34 8.04
N HIS A 65 11.62 -0.99 8.54
CA HIS A 65 11.46 -0.36 9.86
C HIS A 65 11.31 -1.37 11.01
N LYS A 66 11.17 -2.67 10.71
CA LYS A 66 11.14 -3.74 11.72
C LYS A 66 12.54 -4.18 12.12
N ARG A 67 12.73 -4.41 13.43
CA ARG A 67 13.94 -4.99 14.02
C ARG A 67 13.75 -6.49 14.25
N GLY A 68 14.87 -7.21 14.36
CA GLY A 68 14.87 -8.66 14.61
C GLY A 68 14.67 -9.48 13.33
N TYR A 69 14.63 -10.79 13.51
CA TYR A 69 14.49 -11.76 12.42
C TYR A 69 13.66 -12.98 12.90
N PRO A 70 12.74 -13.52 12.07
CA PRO A 70 12.40 -13.07 10.71
C PRO A 70 11.52 -11.81 10.70
N ARG A 71 11.59 -11.03 9.61
CA ARG A 71 10.79 -9.80 9.45
C ARG A 71 9.58 -10.10 8.57
N PHE A 72 8.39 -9.92 9.13
CA PHE A 72 7.13 -10.07 8.42
C PHE A 72 6.16 -8.94 8.72
N ILE A 73 5.16 -8.82 7.86
CA ILE A 73 3.99 -7.97 8.07
C ILE A 73 2.73 -8.82 7.91
N THR A 74 1.73 -8.59 8.76
CA THR A 74 0.44 -9.29 8.71
C THR A 74 -0.53 -8.56 7.78
N TYR A 75 -1.53 -9.28 7.26
CA TYR A 75 -2.65 -8.66 6.54
C TYR A 75 -3.36 -7.62 7.40
N GLY A 76 -3.53 -7.89 8.70
CA GLY A 76 -4.15 -6.96 9.65
C GLY A 76 -3.36 -5.65 9.80
N GLU A 77 -2.02 -5.71 9.85
CA GLU A 77 -1.17 -4.52 9.89
C GLU A 77 -1.30 -3.67 8.61
N LEU A 78 -1.38 -4.30 7.44
CA LEU A 78 -1.59 -3.61 6.17
C LEU A 78 -2.98 -2.97 6.09
N LEU A 79 -4.01 -3.71 6.49
CA LEU A 79 -5.40 -3.25 6.50
C LEU A 79 -5.60 -2.10 7.51
N GLY A 80 -4.88 -2.13 8.63
CA GLY A 80 -4.88 -1.06 9.63
C GLY A 80 -4.09 0.19 9.22
N ASN A 81 -3.28 0.13 8.15
CA ASN A 81 -2.48 1.26 7.74
C ASN A 81 -3.30 2.31 6.97
N THR A 82 -3.64 3.42 7.62
CA THR A 82 -4.48 4.47 7.03
C THR A 82 -3.90 5.09 5.76
N SER A 83 -2.57 5.23 5.67
CA SER A 83 -1.90 5.83 4.51
C SER A 83 -2.00 4.91 3.30
N LEU A 84 -1.65 3.63 3.46
CA LEU A 84 -1.83 2.61 2.43
C LEU A 84 -3.30 2.55 2.01
N MET A 85 -4.22 2.30 2.95
CA MET A 85 -5.63 2.10 2.62
C MET A 85 -6.27 3.32 1.96
N SER A 86 -5.90 4.53 2.35
CA SER A 86 -6.37 5.75 1.67
C SER A 86 -5.85 5.85 0.23
N SER A 87 -4.61 5.42 -0.03
CA SER A 87 -4.03 5.42 -1.37
C SER A 87 -4.66 4.39 -2.33
N LEU A 88 -5.40 3.40 -1.79
CA LEU A 88 -6.09 2.36 -2.56
C LEU A 88 -7.58 2.67 -2.81
N LYS A 89 -8.13 3.76 -2.24
CA LYS A 89 -9.55 4.12 -2.38
C LYS A 89 -9.98 4.46 -3.80
N GLU A 90 -9.04 4.84 -4.66
CA GLU A 90 -9.28 5.16 -6.07
C GLU A 90 -9.41 3.90 -6.94
N ALA A 91 -9.18 2.71 -6.38
CA ALA A 91 -9.43 1.47 -7.09
C ALA A 91 -10.92 1.32 -7.41
N ALA A 92 -11.22 0.59 -8.51
CA ALA A 92 -12.60 0.25 -8.88
C ALA A 92 -13.31 -0.65 -7.85
N LYS A 93 -12.56 -1.21 -6.90
CA LYS A 93 -13.02 -2.15 -5.87
C LYS A 93 -12.87 -1.55 -4.48
N PRO A 94 -13.58 -2.05 -3.47
CA PRO A 94 -13.32 -1.72 -2.07
C PRO A 94 -11.84 -1.89 -1.73
N ALA A 95 -11.28 -0.96 -0.97
CA ALA A 95 -9.83 -0.88 -0.74
C ALA A 95 -9.23 -2.17 -0.14
N GLY A 96 -9.99 -2.89 0.70
CA GLY A 96 -9.57 -4.19 1.25
C GLY A 96 -9.48 -5.29 0.19
N GLU A 97 -10.40 -5.32 -0.76
CA GLU A 97 -10.34 -6.24 -1.91
C GLU A 97 -9.20 -5.89 -2.85
N ALA A 98 -8.99 -4.58 -3.11
CA ALA A 98 -7.86 -4.09 -3.87
C ALA A 98 -6.52 -4.48 -3.22
N LEU A 99 -6.41 -4.37 -1.90
CA LEU A 99 -5.25 -4.82 -1.14
C LEU A 99 -5.02 -6.33 -1.30
N ARG A 100 -6.05 -7.17 -1.13
CA ARG A 100 -5.93 -8.63 -1.33
C ARG A 100 -5.43 -8.97 -2.73
N GLN A 101 -6.00 -8.34 -3.75
CA GLN A 101 -5.59 -8.56 -5.14
C GLN A 101 -4.13 -8.12 -5.38
N ALA A 102 -3.70 -7.00 -4.79
CA ALA A 102 -2.32 -6.54 -4.87
C ALA A 102 -1.33 -7.50 -4.21
N LEU A 103 -1.70 -8.07 -3.06
CA LEU A 103 -0.90 -9.08 -2.35
C LEU A 103 -0.78 -10.37 -3.14
N GLU A 104 -1.87 -10.82 -3.77
CA GLU A 104 -1.86 -11.97 -4.67
C GLU A 104 -0.93 -11.74 -5.87
N MET A 105 -1.02 -10.57 -6.52
CA MET A 105 -0.13 -10.20 -7.64
C MET A 105 1.34 -10.21 -7.22
N ALA A 106 1.67 -9.57 -6.09
CA ALA A 106 3.03 -9.50 -5.58
C ALA A 106 3.57 -10.88 -5.15
N THR A 107 2.71 -11.75 -4.60
CA THR A 107 3.06 -13.13 -4.23
C THR A 107 3.32 -13.97 -5.47
N ARG A 108 2.41 -13.93 -6.47
CA ARG A 108 2.56 -14.65 -7.74
C ARG A 108 3.81 -14.23 -8.50
N ARG A 109 4.17 -12.94 -8.44
CA ARG A 109 5.41 -12.41 -9.02
C ARG A 109 6.66 -12.91 -8.28
N GLY A 110 6.52 -13.38 -7.05
CA GLY A 110 7.63 -13.76 -6.19
C GLY A 110 8.35 -12.56 -5.58
N THR A 111 7.70 -11.41 -5.45
CA THR A 111 8.25 -10.26 -4.72
C THR A 111 8.21 -10.52 -3.22
N ILE A 112 7.08 -11.06 -2.76
CA ILE A 112 6.82 -11.42 -1.38
C ILE A 112 6.46 -12.90 -1.30
N LEU A 113 6.60 -13.45 -0.10
CA LEU A 113 6.16 -14.80 0.25
C LEU A 113 4.98 -14.68 1.20
N HIS A 114 3.98 -15.55 1.05
CA HIS A 114 2.75 -15.56 1.86
C HIS A 114 2.64 -16.88 2.61
N ILE A 115 2.40 -16.80 3.92
CA ILE A 115 2.12 -17.93 4.79
C ILE A 115 0.87 -17.62 5.61
N VAL A 116 0.07 -18.64 5.91
CA VAL A 116 -0.97 -18.57 6.93
C VAL A 116 -0.43 -19.21 8.20
N LEU A 117 -0.26 -18.42 9.26
CA LEU A 117 0.09 -18.96 10.58
C LEU A 117 -1.14 -19.10 11.44
N ASP A 118 -1.24 -20.19 12.18
CA ASP A 118 -2.18 -20.30 13.28
C ASP A 118 -1.58 -19.63 14.52
N LYS A 119 -2.23 -18.58 15.00
CA LYS A 119 -1.92 -17.95 16.28
C LYS A 119 -3.12 -18.08 17.19
N ASP A 120 -3.01 -18.94 18.19
CA ASP A 120 -4.03 -19.17 19.22
C ASP A 120 -5.41 -19.59 18.63
N GLY A 121 -5.42 -20.38 17.55
CA GLY A 121 -6.62 -20.83 16.85
C GLY A 121 -7.16 -19.82 15.83
N VAL A 122 -6.47 -18.69 15.65
CA VAL A 122 -6.85 -17.66 14.67
C VAL A 122 -5.84 -17.66 13.52
N PRO A 123 -6.26 -18.00 12.29
CA PRO A 123 -5.39 -17.93 11.13
C PRO A 123 -5.03 -16.47 10.81
N ALA A 124 -3.74 -16.23 10.63
CA ALA A 124 -3.18 -14.92 10.29
C ALA A 124 -2.36 -15.02 9.00
N ASP A 125 -2.79 -14.29 7.99
CA ASP A 125 -2.03 -14.07 6.75
C ASP A 125 -0.79 -13.22 7.05
N ILE A 126 0.40 -13.75 6.78
CA ILE A 126 1.67 -13.06 6.97
C ILE A 126 2.50 -13.04 5.68
N TYR A 127 3.24 -11.94 5.50
CA TYR A 127 4.01 -11.67 4.29
C TYR A 127 5.46 -11.33 4.62
N PHE A 128 6.38 -11.96 3.88
CA PHE A 128 7.82 -11.74 3.96
C PHE A 128 8.35 -11.21 2.63
N LEU A 129 9.51 -10.56 2.65
CA LEU A 129 10.24 -10.31 1.40
C LEU A 129 10.77 -11.64 0.85
N ASN A 130 10.78 -11.84 -0.47
CA ASN A 130 11.28 -13.07 -1.05
C ASN A 130 12.83 -13.12 -1.10
N THR A 131 13.48 -13.07 0.05
CA THR A 131 14.95 -13.21 0.17
C THR A 131 15.37 -14.66 0.39
N LYS A 132 16.65 -14.98 0.11
CA LYS A 132 17.18 -16.33 0.39
C LYS A 132 17.04 -16.70 1.87
N SER A 133 17.32 -15.77 2.77
CA SER A 133 17.18 -15.99 4.22
C SER A 133 15.73 -16.25 4.59
N ASP A 134 14.78 -15.43 4.12
CA ASP A 134 13.37 -15.60 4.48
C ASP A 134 12.82 -16.95 4.00
N ARG A 135 13.24 -17.42 2.82
CA ARG A 135 12.89 -18.77 2.32
C ARG A 135 13.44 -19.93 3.15
N GLN A 136 14.48 -19.73 3.96
CA GLN A 136 15.06 -20.80 4.80
C GLN A 136 14.34 -20.96 6.14
N VAL A 137 13.53 -19.98 6.54
CA VAL A 137 12.77 -19.99 7.80
C VAL A 137 11.34 -20.48 7.58
N MET A 138 10.88 -20.52 6.32
CA MET A 138 9.63 -21.16 5.91
C MET A 138 9.82 -22.67 5.82
#